data_AF-A0A2P9H3U0-F1
#
_entry.id   AF-A0A2P9H3U0-F1
#
_cell.length_a   1.000
_cell.length_b   1.000
_cell.length_c   1.000
_cell.angle_alpha   90.00
_cell.angle_beta   90.00
_cell.angle_gamma   90.00
#
_symmetry.space_group_name_H-M   'P 1'
#
loop_
_entity.id
_entity.type
_entity.pdbx_description
1 polymer ?
#
loop_
_entity_poly.entity_id
_entity_poly.type
_entity_poly.pdbx_seq_one_letter_code
_entity_poly.pdbx_strand_id
1 'polypeptide(L)' 'MPSWSRTRIACSRDDTHYVRIYMGHLRRKIEADPARPAHLLTESGVGYRFAL' A
#
# COMPACT_ATOMS: atom_id res chain seq x y z
N MET A 1 -14.55 -29.27 -25.76
CA MET A 1 -15.06 -27.92 -25.36
C MET A 1 -16.32 -28.14 -24.56
N PRO A 2 -16.66 -27.37 -23.50
CA PRO A 2 -16.10 -26.09 -23.02
C PRO A 2 -15.62 -26.24 -21.55
N SER A 3 -15.11 -25.29 -20.77
CA SER A 3 -15.11 -23.83 -20.74
C SER A 3 -14.00 -23.44 -19.76
N TRP A 4 -13.05 -22.61 -20.15
CA TRP A 4 -12.06 -22.04 -19.22
C TRP A 4 -12.77 -21.11 -18.23
N SER A 5 -13.02 -21.61 -17.02
CA SER A 5 -13.52 -20.81 -15.90
C SER A 5 -12.42 -19.86 -15.42
N ARG A 6 -12.42 -18.67 -16.01
CA ARG A 6 -11.71 -17.46 -15.61
C ARG A 6 -11.69 -17.33 -14.08
N THR A 7 -10.61 -17.75 -13.44
CA THR A 7 -10.38 -17.52 -12.01
C THR A 7 -10.34 -16.02 -11.80
N ARG A 8 -11.44 -15.46 -11.28
CA ARG A 8 -11.48 -14.10 -10.76
C ARG A 8 -10.48 -14.10 -9.61
N ILE A 9 -9.29 -13.54 -9.83
CA ILE A 9 -8.36 -13.21 -8.76
C ILE A 9 -9.13 -12.20 -7.90
N ALA A 10 -9.74 -12.68 -6.83
CA ALA A 10 -10.31 -11.84 -5.81
C ALA A 10 -9.12 -11.13 -5.17
N CYS A 11 -9.03 -9.82 -5.39
CA CYS A 11 -8.06 -8.98 -4.71
C CYS A 11 -8.31 -9.14 -3.20
N SER A 12 -7.40 -9.85 -2.54
CA SER A 12 -7.37 -10.06 -1.10
C SER A 12 -7.34 -8.68 -0.42
N ARG A 13 -8.46 -8.28 0.20
CA ARG A 13 -8.58 -6.98 0.88
C ARG A 13 -7.64 -6.85 2.08
N ASP A 14 -7.15 -7.99 2.59
CA ASP A 14 -6.35 -8.07 3.81
C ASP A 14 -4.95 -7.48 3.61
N ASP A 15 -4.33 -7.79 2.47
CA ASP A 15 -2.98 -7.31 2.13
C ASP A 15 -2.91 -5.78 2.08
N THR A 16 -3.99 -5.14 1.61
CA THR A 16 -4.05 -3.68 1.50
C THR A 16 -4.16 -3.02 2.87
N HIS A 17 -4.88 -3.64 3.81
CA HIS A 17 -5.04 -3.12 5.16
C HIS A 17 -3.73 -3.20 5.93
N TYR A 18 -3.03 -4.34 5.81
CA TYR A 18 -1.73 -4.54 6.45
C TYR A 18 -0.70 -3.50 6.01
N VAL A 19 -0.57 -3.25 4.69
CA VAL A 19 0.37 -2.26 4.15
C VAL A 19 0.12 -0.86 4.73
N ARG A 20 -1.14 -0.43 4.85
CA ARG A 20 -1.47 0.90 5.41
C ARG A 20 -1.06 1.04 6.88
N ILE A 21 -1.34 0.02 7.71
CA ILE A 21 -0.95 0.03 9.12
C ILE A 21 0.58 0.06 9.25
N TYR A 22 1.26 -0.80 8.50
CA TYR A 22 2.72 -0.89 8.54
C TYR A 22 3.38 0.42 8.09
N MET A 23 2.88 1.05 7.02
CA MET A 23 3.35 2.37 6.57
C MET A 23 3.17 3.46 7.64
N GLY A 24 2.07 3.42 8.40
CA GLY A 24 1.87 4.33 9.53
C GLY A 24 2.91 4.15 10.64
N HIS A 25 3.27 2.90 10.95
CA HIS A 25 4.37 2.60 11.88
C HIS A 25 5.73 3.05 11.35
N LEU A 26 5.97 2.84 10.06
CA LEU A 26 7.25 3.18 9.43
C LEU A 26 7.46 4.70 9.41
N ARG A 27 6.43 5.47 9.03
CA ARG A 27 6.47 6.94 9.05
C ARG A 27 6.85 7.48 10.43
N ARG A 28 6.27 6.94 11.51
CA ARG A 28 6.63 7.36 12.88
C ARG A 28 8.09 7.15 13.25
N LYS A 29 8.79 6.24 12.58
CA LYS A 29 10.20 5.92 12.87
C LYS A 29 11.17 6.72 12.01
N ILE A 30 10.80 7.02 10.77
CA ILE A 30 11.72 7.63 9.79
C ILE A 30 11.39 9.09 9.46
N GLU A 31 10.14 9.52 9.63
CA GLU A 31 9.73 10.91 9.39
C GLU A 31 9.85 11.69 10.69
N ALA A 32 10.38 12.91 10.61
CA ALA A 32 10.40 13.83 11.74
C ALA A 32 8.97 14.30 12.12
N ASP A 33 8.09 14.45 11.13
CA ASP A 33 6.67 14.76 11.32
C ASP A 33 5.80 13.79 10.50
N PRO A 34 5.04 12.88 11.13
CA PRO A 34 4.18 11.93 10.43
C PRO A 34 3.00 12.58 9.69
N ALA A 35 2.63 13.83 10.03
CA ALA A 35 1.60 14.59 9.31
C ALA A 35 2.13 15.22 8.01
N ARG A 36 3.46 15.31 7.85
CA ARG A 36 4.13 15.90 6.69
C ARG A 36 5.19 14.94 6.15
N PRO A 37 4.78 13.82 5.51
CA PRO A 37 5.72 12.82 5.03
C PRO A 37 6.60 13.39 3.91
N ALA A 38 7.92 13.36 4.11
CA ALA A 38 8.91 13.76 3.11
C ALA A 38 9.50 12.54 2.38
N HIS A 39 9.67 11.43 3.11
CA HIS A 39 10.33 10.22 2.62
C HIS A 39 9.35 9.19 2.07
N LEU A 40 8.18 9.02 2.70
CA LEU A 40 7.14 8.07 2.26
C LEU A 40 5.97 8.81 1.65
N LEU A 41 6.02 9.08 0.35
CA LEU A 41 4.97 9.82 -0.36
C LEU A 41 3.85 8.87 -0.80
N THR A 42 2.60 9.32 -0.63
CA THR A 42 1.42 8.55 -1.07
C THR A 42 1.05 8.96 -2.49
N GLU A 43 1.10 8.00 -3.41
CA GLU A 43 0.59 8.17 -4.77
C GLU A 43 -0.82 7.59 -4.90
N SER A 44 -1.79 8.49 -5.07
CA SER A 44 -3.19 8.14 -5.23
C SER A 44 -3.40 7.25 -6.46
N GLY A 45 -3.98 6.07 -6.28
CA GLY A 45 -4.24 5.11 -7.35
C GLY A 45 -3.09 4.12 -7.64
N VAL A 46 -1.91 4.33 -7.06
CA VAL A 46 -0.75 3.43 -7.23
C VAL A 46 -0.32 2.81 -5.90
N GLY A 47 -0.06 3.62 -4.87
CA GLY A 47 0.44 3.14 -3.59
C GLY A 47 1.35 4.14 -2.88
N TYR A 48 2.51 3.67 -2.44
CA TYR A 48 3.51 4.47 -1.73
C TYR A 48 4.82 4.46 -2.50
N ARG A 49 5.48 5.62 -2.56
CA ARG A 49 6.83 5.77 -3.11
C ARG A 49 7.79 6.23 -2.03
N PHE A 50 9.02 5.75 -2.12
CA PHE A 50 10.11 6.20 -1.28
C PHE A 50 10.87 7.31 -2.02
N ALA A 51 11.02 8.46 -1.37
CA ALA A 51 11.84 9.58 -1.82
C ALA A 51 12.97 9.78 -0.80
N LEU A 52 14.20 9.96 -1.30
CA LEU A 52 15.39 10.29 -0.51
C LEU A 52 15.63 11.79 -0.55
#